data_AF-A0A1I6Y8H4-F1
#
_entry.id   AF-A0A1I6Y8H4-F1
#
_cell.length_a   1.000
_cell.length_b   1.000
_cell.length_c   1.000
_cell.angle_alpha   90.00
_cell.angle_beta   90.00
_cell.angle_gamma   90.00
#
_symmetry.space_group_name_H-M   'P 1'
#
loop_
_entity.id
_entity.type
_entity.pdbx_description
1 polymer ?
#
loop_
_entity_poly.entity_id
_entity_poly.type
_entity_poly.pdbx_seq_one_letter_code
_entity_poly.pdbx_strand_id
1 'polypeptide(L)'
;MGIGEEVFYDPAKLAIIPMGFCFPGLDSKGGDKPPRPECKKTWHQEIFSNMPQVETLLAIGGYAQAYHMPELTKPRLWETIAEYRSVWKTTCDRHAKGLGPRVLPLPHPSWRNNAHIKKHPWFEKELLPLLKEEVSRLLM
;
A
#
# COMPACT_ATOMS: atom_id res chain seq x y z
N MET A 1 -0.90 -11.43 4.02
CA MET A 1 -0.35 -10.87 5.27
C MET A 1 0.11 -11.95 6.25
N GLY A 2 -0.44 -13.17 6.24
CA GLY A 2 0.01 -14.23 7.15
C GLY A 2 -0.62 -14.12 8.54
N ILE A 3 -1.74 -13.40 8.65
CA ILE A 3 -2.48 -13.16 9.87
C ILE A 3 -3.92 -13.65 9.71
N GLY A 4 -4.55 -13.98 10.83
CA GLY A 4 -5.96 -14.36 10.88
C GLY A 4 -6.90 -13.16 10.89
N GLU A 5 -8.20 -13.45 10.77
CA GLU A 5 -9.28 -12.47 10.75
C GLU A 5 -9.34 -11.59 12.00
N GLU A 6 -9.22 -12.20 13.17
CA GLU A 6 -9.16 -11.52 14.48
C GLU A 6 -8.13 -10.39 14.51
N VAL A 7 -6.92 -10.64 13.97
CA VAL A 7 -5.86 -9.61 13.92
C VAL A 7 -6.15 -8.59 12.83
N PHE A 8 -6.68 -9.02 11.69
CA PHE A 8 -6.95 -8.15 10.55
C PHE A 8 -8.01 -7.10 10.86
N TYR A 9 -9.04 -7.45 11.64
CA TYR A 9 -10.12 -6.54 12.03
C TYR A 9 -9.94 -5.90 13.41
N ASP A 10 -8.81 -6.12 14.08
CA ASP A 10 -8.48 -5.45 15.34
C ASP A 10 -7.98 -4.01 15.06
N PRO A 11 -8.77 -2.96 15.37
CA PRO A 11 -8.39 -1.59 15.09
C PRO A 11 -7.21 -1.10 15.95
N ALA A 12 -6.85 -1.82 17.03
CA ALA A 12 -5.65 -1.52 17.80
C ALA A 12 -4.36 -2.01 17.11
N LYS A 13 -4.49 -2.90 16.11
CA LYS A 13 -3.35 -3.52 15.40
C LYS A 13 -3.23 -3.08 13.95
N LEU A 14 -4.34 -2.76 13.29
CA LEU A 14 -4.34 -2.48 11.85
C LEU A 14 -5.28 -1.33 11.48
N ALA A 15 -4.77 -0.39 10.69
CA ALA A 15 -5.54 0.71 10.12
C ALA A 15 -5.74 0.49 8.61
N ILE A 16 -6.98 0.65 8.14
CA ILE A 16 -7.34 0.57 6.72
C ILE A 16 -7.83 1.94 6.26
N ILE A 17 -7.00 2.65 5.50
CA ILE A 17 -7.29 4.01 5.04
C ILE A 17 -7.31 4.02 3.51
N PRO A 18 -8.49 4.09 2.88
CA PRO A 18 -8.58 4.15 1.42
C PRO A 18 -8.16 5.51 0.87
N MET A 19 -7.78 5.54 -0.41
CA MET A 19 -7.47 6.80 -1.10
C MET A 19 -8.72 7.65 -1.40
N GLY A 20 -9.91 7.07 -1.31
CA GLY A 20 -11.19 7.77 -1.40
C GLY A 20 -12.13 7.27 -0.31
N PHE A 21 -12.81 8.19 0.37
CA PHE A 21 -13.70 7.87 1.51
C PHE A 21 -15.17 7.73 1.12
N CYS A 22 -15.48 7.80 -0.17
CA CYS A 22 -16.82 7.60 -0.70
C CYS A 22 -16.75 6.77 -1.98
N PHE A 23 -17.85 6.08 -2.29
CA PHE A 23 -18.01 5.43 -3.58
C PHE A 23 -17.97 6.49 -4.71
N PRO A 24 -17.03 6.41 -5.66
CA PRO A 24 -16.82 7.47 -6.65
C PRO A 24 -17.80 7.38 -7.83
N GLY A 25 -18.68 6.38 -7.84
CA GLY A 25 -19.55 6.04 -8.97
C GLY A 25 -18.84 5.15 -9.99
N LEU A 26 -19.63 4.62 -10.94
CA LEU A 26 -19.13 3.77 -12.03
C LEU A 26 -18.75 4.60 -13.26
N ASP A 27 -17.72 4.15 -13.96
CA ASP A 27 -17.38 4.60 -15.31
C ASP A 27 -18.31 3.95 -16.36
N SER A 28 -18.14 4.34 -17.62
CA SER A 28 -18.96 3.83 -18.74
C SER A 28 -18.79 2.34 -19.01
N LYS A 29 -17.78 1.69 -18.40
CA LYS A 29 -17.48 0.26 -18.53
C LYS A 29 -17.85 -0.53 -17.25
N GLY A 30 -18.49 0.13 -16.28
CA GLY A 30 -18.91 -0.48 -15.02
C GLY A 30 -17.77 -0.67 -14.01
N GLY A 31 -16.61 -0.04 -14.20
CA GLY A 31 -15.54 0.01 -13.20
C GLY A 31 -15.71 1.21 -12.28
N ASP A 32 -15.23 1.12 -11.04
CA ASP A 32 -15.21 2.26 -10.14
C ASP A 32 -14.34 3.39 -10.71
N LYS A 33 -14.86 4.62 -10.66
CA LYS A 33 -14.09 5.82 -11.01
C LYS A 33 -12.87 6.00 -10.10
N PRO A 34 -11.89 6.82 -10.50
CA PRO A 34 -10.77 7.18 -9.63
C PRO A 34 -11.20 7.74 -8.28
N PRO A 35 -10.39 7.59 -7.21
CA PRO A 35 -10.63 8.26 -5.94
C PRO A 35 -10.83 9.77 -6.13
N ARG A 36 -11.83 10.30 -5.43
CA ARG A 36 -12.19 11.72 -5.46
C ARG A 36 -11.01 12.57 -4.93
N PRO A 37 -10.51 13.56 -5.69
CA PRO A 37 -9.29 14.29 -5.32
C PRO A 37 -9.42 15.12 -4.04
N GLU A 38 -10.64 15.51 -3.67
CA GLU A 38 -10.90 16.20 -2.40
C GLU A 38 -10.59 15.33 -1.17
N CYS A 39 -10.73 14.00 -1.24
CA CYS A 39 -10.42 13.14 -0.08
C CYS A 39 -8.96 13.31 0.35
N LYS A 40 -8.05 13.32 -0.64
CA LYS A 40 -6.63 13.58 -0.42
C LYS A 40 -6.38 14.97 0.13
N LYS A 41 -6.99 15.99 -0.47
CA LYS A 41 -6.74 17.40 -0.13
C LYS A 41 -7.28 17.77 1.26
N THR A 42 -8.40 17.20 1.66
CA THR A 42 -9.09 17.59 2.89
C THR A 42 -8.61 16.78 4.09
N TRP A 43 -8.36 15.48 3.95
CA TRP A 43 -8.30 14.58 5.10
C TRP A 43 -6.99 13.82 5.26
N HIS A 44 -6.33 13.41 4.17
CA HIS A 44 -5.20 12.47 4.31
C HIS A 44 -4.03 13.04 5.12
N GLN A 45 -3.69 14.32 4.95
CA GLN A 45 -2.60 14.92 5.72
C GLN A 45 -2.89 14.83 7.23
N GLU A 46 -4.07 15.26 7.66
CA GLU A 46 -4.47 15.23 9.06
C GLU A 46 -4.51 13.80 9.62
N ILE A 47 -5.09 12.86 8.88
CA ILE A 47 -5.16 11.44 9.25
C ILE A 47 -3.77 10.88 9.52
N PHE A 48 -2.83 11.03 8.58
CA PHE A 48 -1.48 10.46 8.73
C PHE A 48 -0.63 11.21 9.76
N SER A 49 -0.83 12.52 9.95
CA SER A 49 -0.16 13.27 11.02
C SER A 49 -0.59 12.83 12.42
N ASN A 50 -1.82 12.30 12.58
CA ASN A 50 -2.32 11.76 13.84
C ASN A 50 -1.97 10.28 14.07
N MET A 51 -1.18 9.66 13.19
CA MET A 51 -0.73 8.27 13.37
C MET A 51 0.80 8.12 13.29
N PRO A 52 1.57 8.85 14.14
CA PRO A 52 3.03 8.75 14.15
C PRO A 52 3.55 7.36 14.53
N GLN A 53 2.72 6.53 15.17
CA GLN A 53 3.04 5.15 15.56
C GLN A 53 3.10 4.17 14.38
N VAL A 54 2.61 4.54 13.20
CA VAL A 54 2.62 3.64 12.03
C VAL A 54 4.03 3.53 11.48
N GLU A 55 4.65 2.36 11.64
CA GLU A 55 6.01 2.13 11.13
C GLU A 55 6.05 1.68 9.65
N THR A 56 5.00 0.99 9.19
CA THR A 56 4.95 0.40 7.84
C THR A 56 3.59 0.60 7.21
N LEU A 57 3.60 1.09 5.96
CA LEU A 57 2.44 1.26 5.10
C LEU A 57 2.44 0.23 3.97
N LEU A 58 1.29 -0.39 3.75
CA LEU A 58 1.02 -1.22 2.58
C LEU A 58 0.33 -0.36 1.51
N ALA A 59 1.11 0.12 0.52
CA ALA A 59 0.58 0.97 -0.54
C ALA A 59 -0.04 0.14 -1.67
N ILE A 60 -1.34 -0.13 -1.53
CA ILE A 60 -2.11 -1.00 -2.43
C ILE A 60 -2.69 -0.20 -3.60
N GLY A 61 -2.17 -0.46 -4.81
CA GLY A 61 -2.63 0.15 -6.06
C GLY A 61 -1.98 1.51 -6.38
N GLY A 62 -2.11 1.94 -7.64
CA GLY A 62 -1.35 3.07 -8.18
C GLY A 62 -1.64 4.40 -7.49
N TYR A 63 -2.88 4.65 -7.07
CA TYR A 63 -3.23 5.89 -6.36
C TYR A 63 -2.57 5.99 -4.98
N ALA A 64 -2.51 4.87 -4.24
CA ALA A 64 -1.85 4.83 -2.93
C ALA A 64 -0.33 4.98 -3.08
N GLN A 65 0.26 4.31 -4.08
CA GLN A 65 1.69 4.43 -4.37
C GLN A 65 2.08 5.87 -4.75
N ALA A 66 1.34 6.49 -5.66
CA ALA A 66 1.58 7.87 -6.07
C ALA A 66 1.39 8.89 -4.94
N TYR A 67 0.57 8.59 -3.93
CA TYR A 67 0.39 9.45 -2.78
C TYR A 67 1.55 9.32 -1.78
N HIS A 68 1.90 8.09 -1.39
CA HIS A 68 2.86 7.85 -0.32
C HIS A 68 4.32 7.88 -0.75
N MET A 69 4.61 7.69 -2.04
CA MET A 69 5.97 7.63 -2.58
C MET A 69 6.02 8.19 -4.02
N PRO A 70 5.61 9.46 -4.23
CA PRO A 70 5.47 10.04 -5.57
C PRO A 70 6.75 9.94 -6.40
N GLU A 71 7.91 10.16 -5.78
CA GLU A 71 9.24 10.11 -6.43
C GLU A 71 9.73 8.70 -6.77
N LEU A 72 9.14 7.66 -6.16
CA LEU A 72 9.47 6.26 -6.44
C LEU A 72 8.45 5.60 -7.38
N THR A 73 7.30 6.25 -7.61
CA THR A 73 6.22 5.71 -8.42
C THR A 73 6.56 5.82 -9.91
N LYS A 74 6.41 4.70 -10.63
CA LYS A 74 6.57 4.60 -12.08
C LYS A 74 5.24 4.81 -12.81
N PRO A 75 5.24 5.11 -14.12
CA PRO A 75 4.01 5.30 -14.90
C PRO A 75 3.09 4.07 -14.88
N ARG A 76 3.63 2.85 -14.80
CA ARG A 76 2.85 1.62 -14.71
C ARG A 76 2.98 0.99 -13.33
N LEU A 77 1.84 0.55 -12.77
CA LEU A 77 1.75 -0.08 -11.45
C LEU A 77 2.80 -1.19 -11.23
N TRP A 78 2.91 -2.11 -12.18
CA TRP A 78 3.81 -3.26 -12.07
C TRP A 78 5.29 -2.89 -12.21
N GLU A 79 5.63 -1.76 -12.84
CA GLU A 79 7.01 -1.25 -12.87
C GLU A 79 7.44 -0.78 -11.48
N THR A 80 6.56 -0.09 -10.74
CA THR A 80 6.84 0.28 -9.35
C THR A 80 6.98 -0.96 -8.45
N ILE A 81 6.08 -1.95 -8.61
CA ILE A 81 6.11 -3.16 -7.78
C ILE A 81 7.35 -4.02 -8.10
N ALA A 82 7.80 -4.06 -9.35
CA ALA A 82 9.03 -4.76 -9.73
C ALA A 82 10.27 -4.18 -9.00
N GLU A 83 10.25 -2.89 -8.70
CA GLU A 83 11.30 -2.19 -7.95
C GLU A 83 11.13 -2.27 -6.42
N TYR A 84 10.29 -3.18 -5.89
CA TYR A 84 9.94 -3.23 -4.46
C TYR A 84 11.15 -3.23 -3.53
N ARG A 85 12.28 -3.86 -3.92
CA ARG A 85 13.51 -3.88 -3.11
C ARG A 85 14.10 -2.49 -2.92
N SER A 86 14.18 -1.72 -4.02
CA SER A 86 14.68 -0.35 -4.02
C SER A 86 13.73 0.57 -3.24
N VAL A 87 12.43 0.40 -3.44
CA VAL A 87 11.38 1.13 -2.70
C VAL A 87 11.47 0.85 -1.21
N TRP A 88 11.53 -0.43 -0.82
CA TRP A 88 11.62 -0.87 0.57
C TRP A 88 12.87 -0.30 1.23
N LYS A 89 14.05 -0.50 0.62
CA LYS A 89 15.31 0.05 1.15
C LYS A 89 15.23 1.57 1.34
N THR A 90 14.79 2.30 0.31
CA THR A 90 14.71 3.77 0.35
C THR A 90 13.78 4.24 1.46
N THR A 91 12.64 3.57 1.65
CA THR A 91 11.67 3.97 2.67
C THR A 91 12.09 3.53 4.08
N CYS A 92 12.84 2.44 4.23
CA CYS A 92 13.56 2.11 5.47
C CYS A 92 14.58 3.18 5.86
N ASP A 93 15.40 3.63 4.91
CA ASP A 93 16.41 4.67 5.15
C ASP A 93 15.76 6.00 5.56
N ARG A 94 14.56 6.32 5.04
CA ARG A 94 13.77 7.48 5.46
C ARG A 94 13.13 7.31 6.83
N HIS A 95 12.59 6.12 7.09
CA HIS A 95 11.97 5.80 8.38
C HIS A 95 12.98 5.90 9.53
N ALA A 96 14.19 5.37 9.33
CA ALA A 96 15.29 5.50 10.30
C ALA A 96 15.68 6.96 10.61
N LYS A 97 15.33 7.91 9.74
CA LYS A 97 15.56 9.36 9.90
C LYS A 97 14.32 10.10 10.43
N GLY A 98 13.23 9.39 10.77
CA GLY A 98 11.97 9.99 11.21
C GLY A 98 11.20 10.70 10.08
N LEU A 99 11.47 10.39 8.81
CA LEU A 99 10.88 11.06 7.64
C LEU A 99 9.63 10.35 7.09
N GLY A 100 8.99 9.50 7.90
CA GLY A 100 7.78 8.77 7.55
C GLY A 100 7.91 7.24 7.72
N PRO A 101 6.88 6.48 7.35
CA PRO A 101 6.88 5.02 7.46
C PRO A 101 7.67 4.35 6.32
N ARG A 102 8.03 3.08 6.54
CA ARG A 102 8.43 2.18 5.46
C ARG A 102 7.24 1.90 4.54
N VAL A 103 7.47 1.66 3.26
CA VAL A 103 6.38 1.43 2.29
C VAL A 103 6.63 0.19 1.46
N LEU A 104 5.64 -0.72 1.43
CA LEU A 104 5.61 -1.83 0.47
C LEU A 104 4.62 -1.53 -0.66
N PRO A 105 5.07 -1.41 -1.93
CA PRO A 105 4.18 -1.29 -3.09
C PRO A 105 3.51 -2.63 -3.36
N LEU A 106 2.18 -2.64 -3.40
CA LEU A 106 1.39 -3.85 -3.68
C LEU A 106 0.35 -3.60 -4.78
N PRO A 107 -0.02 -4.61 -5.57
CA PRO A 107 -1.20 -4.55 -6.42
C PRO A 107 -2.46 -4.74 -5.58
N HIS A 108 -3.63 -4.33 -6.10
CA HIS A 108 -4.90 -4.70 -5.46
C HIS A 108 -5.07 -6.24 -5.41
N PRO A 109 -5.59 -6.80 -4.30
CA PRO A 109 -5.89 -8.22 -4.17
C PRO A 109 -7.17 -8.56 -4.96
N SER A 110 -7.09 -8.47 -6.29
CA SER A 110 -8.19 -8.72 -7.24
C SER A 110 -7.75 -9.72 -8.29
N TRP A 111 -8.68 -10.54 -8.76
CA TRP A 111 -8.46 -11.50 -9.84
C TRP A 111 -7.88 -10.86 -11.12
N ARG A 112 -8.14 -9.56 -11.34
CA ARG A 112 -7.57 -8.78 -12.45
C ARG A 112 -6.04 -8.77 -12.45
N ASN A 113 -5.41 -8.93 -11.28
CA ASN A 113 -3.95 -8.97 -11.14
C ASN A 113 -3.34 -10.38 -11.26
N ASN A 114 -4.15 -11.45 -11.28
CA ASN A 114 -3.66 -12.83 -11.29
C ASN A 114 -2.75 -13.12 -12.50
N ALA A 115 -3.09 -12.61 -13.68
CA ALA A 115 -2.28 -12.80 -14.89
C ALA A 115 -0.90 -12.13 -14.76
N HIS A 116 -0.83 -10.98 -14.08
CA HIS A 116 0.44 -10.32 -13.82
C HIS A 116 1.24 -11.05 -12.74
N ILE A 117 0.60 -11.47 -11.64
CA ILE A 117 1.26 -12.25 -10.58
C ILE A 117 1.92 -13.50 -11.17
N LYS A 118 1.21 -14.26 -12.02
CA LYS A 118 1.75 -15.43 -12.70
C LYS A 118 2.97 -15.14 -13.58
N LYS A 119 3.05 -13.95 -14.18
CA LYS A 119 4.19 -13.51 -15.00
C LYS A 119 5.39 -13.04 -14.16
N HIS A 120 5.20 -12.81 -12.87
CA HIS A 120 6.20 -12.22 -11.97
C HIS A 120 6.40 -13.13 -10.74
N PRO A 121 7.09 -14.28 -10.89
CA PRO A 121 7.21 -15.27 -9.82
C PRO A 121 7.91 -14.73 -8.55
N TRP A 122 8.72 -13.68 -8.67
CA TRP A 122 9.32 -12.97 -7.53
C TRP A 122 8.27 -12.36 -6.59
N PHE A 123 7.05 -12.10 -7.07
CA PHE A 123 5.98 -11.58 -6.22
C PHE A 123 5.67 -12.56 -5.08
N GLU A 124 5.46 -13.82 -5.42
CA GLU A 124 5.12 -14.87 -4.44
C GLU A 124 6.36 -15.40 -3.71
N LYS A 125 7.50 -15.50 -4.40
CA LYS A 125 8.73 -16.09 -3.85
C LYS A 125 9.55 -15.15 -2.99
N GLU A 126 9.37 -13.84 -3.12
CA GLU A 126 10.23 -12.85 -2.47
C GLU A 126 9.42 -11.73 -1.79
N LEU A 127 8.55 -11.04 -2.52
CA LEU A 127 7.79 -9.90 -1.96
C LEU A 127 6.76 -10.34 -0.91
N LEU A 128 6.02 -11.43 -1.14
CA LEU A 128 5.07 -11.95 -0.14
C LEU A 128 5.74 -12.45 1.14
N PRO A 129 6.87 -13.19 1.10
CA PRO A 129 7.66 -13.49 2.29
C PRO A 129 8.10 -12.25 3.06
N LEU A 130 8.66 -11.24 2.39
CA LEU A 130 9.05 -9.97 3.01
C LEU A 130 7.86 -9.29 3.71
N LEU A 131 6.70 -9.24 3.05
CA LEU A 131 5.47 -8.70 3.63
C LEU A 131 5.06 -9.45 4.90
N LYS A 132 5.11 -10.79 4.89
CA LYS A 132 4.71 -11.61 6.04
C LYS A 132 5.68 -11.44 7.22
N GLU A 133 6.98 -11.42 6.93
CA GLU A 133 8.02 -11.20 7.95
C GLU A 133 7.84 -9.84 8.63
N GLU A 134 7.63 -8.78 7.85
CA GLU A 134 7.45 -7.44 8.39
C GLU A 134 6.16 -7.31 9.21
N VAL A 135 5.05 -7.88 8.73
CA VAL A 135 3.79 -7.90 9.49
C VAL A 135 3.96 -8.69 10.79
N SER A 136 4.66 -9.83 10.75
CA SER A 136 4.95 -10.61 11.95
C SER A 136 5.79 -9.81 12.95
N ARG A 137 6.80 -9.09 12.48
CA ARG A 137 7.67 -8.24 13.32
C ARG A 137 6.89 -7.14 14.05
N LEU A 138 5.84 -6.59 13.43
CA LEU A 138 5.01 -5.51 14.00
C LEU A 138 3.97 -6.01 15.00
N LEU A 139 3.66 -7.30 14.99
CA LEU A 139 2.62 -7.91 15.84
C LEU A 139 3.20 -8.68 17.03
N MET A 140 4.53 -8.80 17.11
CA MET A 140 5.25 -9.35 18.27
C MET A 140 5.56 -8.24 19.26
#